data_AF-A0A2V8WLQ5-F1
#
_entry.id   AF-A0A2V8WLQ5-F1
#
_cell.length_a   1.000
_cell.length_b   1.000
_cell.length_c   1.000
_cell.angle_alpha   90.00
_cell.angle_beta   90.00
_cell.angle_gamma   90.00
#
_symmetry.space_group_name_H-M   'P 1'
#
loop_
_entity.id
_entity.type
_entity.pdbx_description
1 polymer ?
#
loop_
_entity_poly.entity_id
_entity_poly.type
_entity_poly.pdbx_seq_one_letter_code
_entity_poly.pdbx_strand_id
1 'polypeptide(L)'
;ANPLAHFGALGSGRGKLELLIVHEMFLTETAKVADIVFPAASAYEKDGTVTNTSGEIQLLRKGAEVMGPRTDFDLLRILSHQLEKLGLGKAFHYKTPAAVFEEIRKAAPAYNVQLAGLLTGGAEATRVQFAKNGHAPYDVAAGLIRSAQDTLFTSGTLGRFCMMMESLPEAEAKP
;
A
#
# COMPACT_ATOMS: atom_id res chain seq x y z
N ALA A 1 -1.39 -0.74 -5.85
CA ALA A 1 -0.29 -0.64 -6.85
C ALA A 1 -0.72 -1.39 -8.10
N ASN A 2 -0.45 -0.86 -9.29
CA ASN A 2 -1.00 -1.37 -10.54
C ASN A 2 0.12 -1.78 -11.53
N PRO A 3 0.80 -2.92 -11.29
CA PRO A 3 1.99 -3.30 -12.04
C PRO A 3 1.76 -3.45 -13.54
N LEU A 4 0.57 -3.87 -13.99
CA LEU A 4 0.27 -3.94 -15.43
C LEU A 4 0.29 -2.58 -16.12
N ALA A 5 -0.09 -1.50 -15.42
CA ALA A 5 -0.02 -0.16 -15.99
C ALA A 5 1.43 0.35 -16.11
N HIS A 6 2.30 0.03 -15.14
CA HIS A 6 3.67 0.57 -15.10
C HIS A 6 4.70 -0.29 -15.84
N PHE A 7 4.54 -1.61 -15.83
CA PHE A 7 5.51 -2.55 -16.40
C PHE A 7 4.98 -3.24 -17.66
N GLY A 8 3.76 -2.92 -18.08
CA GLY A 8 3.08 -3.56 -19.19
C GLY A 8 2.76 -5.04 -18.93
N ALA A 9 2.36 -5.76 -19.98
CA ALA A 9 2.32 -7.20 -19.94
C ALA A 9 3.76 -7.72 -19.90
N LEU A 10 4.24 -8.11 -18.71
CA LEU A 10 5.43 -8.95 -18.57
C LEU A 10 5.18 -10.28 -19.29
N GLY A 11 5.36 -10.32 -20.62
CA GLY A 11 5.12 -11.46 -21.50
C GLY A 11 3.64 -11.87 -21.71
N SER A 12 2.77 -11.65 -20.73
CA SER A 12 1.32 -11.91 -20.76
C SER A 12 0.72 -11.29 -19.47
N GLY A 13 -0.45 -10.65 -19.51
CA GLY A 13 -1.09 -9.99 -18.35
C GLY A 13 -1.52 -10.93 -17.19
N ARG A 14 -0.54 -11.45 -16.44
CA ARG A 14 -0.50 -12.33 -15.25
C ARG A 14 0.69 -13.31 -15.30
N GLY A 15 1.50 -13.25 -16.36
CA GLY A 15 2.63 -14.14 -16.60
C GLY A 15 2.20 -15.61 -16.62
N LYS A 16 2.85 -16.41 -15.75
CA LYS A 16 2.56 -17.83 -15.48
C LYS A 16 1.82 -18.04 -14.15
N LEU A 17 1.22 -17.00 -13.57
CA LEU A 17 0.47 -17.15 -12.32
C LEU A 17 -0.78 -18.01 -12.58
N GLU A 18 -0.90 -19.10 -11.83
CA GLU A 18 -2.08 -19.98 -11.85
C GLU A 18 -3.28 -19.35 -11.13
N LEU A 19 -3.01 -18.43 -10.20
CA LEU A 19 -4.00 -17.69 -9.42
C LEU A 19 -3.50 -16.27 -9.14
N LEU A 20 -4.31 -15.28 -9.49
CA LEU A 20 -4.09 -13.86 -9.17
C LEU A 20 -5.22 -13.34 -8.30
N ILE A 21 -4.89 -13.01 -7.05
CA ILE A 21 -5.78 -12.33 -6.11
C ILE A 21 -5.35 -10.87 -5.99
N VAL A 22 -6.27 -9.94 -6.19
CA VAL A 22 -6.02 -8.50 -6.09
C VAL A 22 -6.89 -7.89 -4.99
N HIS A 23 -6.27 -7.17 -4.06
CA HIS A 23 -6.98 -6.32 -3.10
C HIS A 23 -6.90 -4.88 -3.56
N GLU A 24 -8.03 -4.31 -3.99
CA GLU A 24 -8.04 -3.01 -4.65
C GLU A 24 -9.37 -2.28 -4.46
N MET A 25 -9.30 -0.94 -4.44
CA MET A 25 -10.48 -0.08 -4.27
C MET A 25 -11.20 0.20 -5.60
N PHE A 26 -10.46 0.19 -6.71
CA PHE A 26 -10.98 0.44 -8.06
C PHE A 26 -10.63 -0.69 -9.03
N LEU A 27 -11.40 -0.85 -10.10
CA LEU A 27 -11.12 -1.88 -11.11
C LEU A 27 -9.97 -1.44 -12.04
N THR A 28 -8.75 -1.47 -11.52
CA THR A 28 -7.50 -1.16 -12.22
C THR A 28 -7.16 -2.20 -13.29
N GLU A 29 -6.19 -1.90 -14.16
CA GLU A 29 -5.68 -2.80 -15.20
C GLU A 29 -5.28 -4.16 -14.63
N THR A 30 -4.59 -4.18 -13.48
CA THR A 30 -4.24 -5.41 -12.78
C THR A 30 -5.46 -6.11 -12.18
N ALA A 31 -6.41 -5.36 -11.61
CA ALA A 31 -7.63 -5.95 -11.06
C ALA A 31 -8.55 -6.56 -12.14
N LYS A 32 -8.57 -6.00 -13.35
CA LYS A 32 -9.39 -6.50 -14.48
C LYS A 32 -8.99 -7.91 -14.96
N VAL A 33 -7.75 -8.31 -14.73
CA VAL A 33 -7.25 -9.65 -15.14
C VAL A 33 -7.09 -10.61 -13.97
N ALA A 34 -7.46 -10.19 -12.75
CA ALA A 34 -7.38 -11.02 -11.56
C ALA A 34 -8.50 -12.08 -11.55
N ASP A 35 -8.19 -13.25 -11.01
CA ASP A 35 -9.18 -14.32 -10.84
C ASP A 35 -10.11 -14.00 -9.66
N ILE A 36 -9.59 -13.32 -8.63
CA ILE A 36 -10.35 -12.87 -7.47
C ILE A 36 -9.97 -11.41 -7.16
N VAL A 37 -10.99 -10.56 -6.96
CA VAL A 37 -10.80 -9.19 -6.49
C VAL A 37 -11.48 -9.01 -5.13
N PHE A 38 -10.72 -8.61 -4.12
CA PHE A 38 -11.23 -8.21 -2.82
C PHE A 38 -11.35 -6.68 -2.74
N PRO A 39 -12.56 -6.12 -2.51
CA PRO A 39 -12.73 -4.69 -2.35
C PRO A 39 -11.93 -4.14 -1.16
N ALA A 40 -11.13 -3.10 -1.39
CA ALA A 40 -10.29 -2.46 -0.37
C ALA A 40 -10.91 -1.19 0.21
N ALA A 41 -10.72 -0.99 1.51
CA ALA A 41 -11.04 0.26 2.19
C ALA A 41 -9.98 1.33 1.93
N SER A 42 -10.40 2.57 1.74
CA SER A 42 -9.52 3.71 1.53
C SER A 42 -8.69 4.04 2.77
N ALA A 43 -7.64 4.86 2.61
CA ALA A 43 -6.84 5.35 3.72
C ALA A 43 -7.66 6.11 4.77
N TYR A 44 -8.78 6.73 4.36
CA TYR A 44 -9.66 7.51 5.24
C TYR A 44 -10.71 6.67 5.98
N GLU A 45 -10.80 5.37 5.65
CA GLU A 45 -11.82 4.44 6.16
C GLU A 45 -11.25 3.42 7.16
N LYS A 46 -9.95 3.54 7.49
CA LYS A 46 -9.23 2.59 8.33
C LYS A 46 -8.22 3.26 9.25
N ASP A 47 -7.95 2.59 10.36
CA ASP A 47 -6.86 2.94 11.26
C ASP A 47 -5.56 2.25 10.82
N GLY A 48 -4.43 2.91 11.04
CA GLY A 48 -3.13 2.34 10.69
C GLY A 48 -1.99 3.33 10.81
N THR A 49 -0.90 3.03 10.12
CA THR A 49 0.27 3.91 10.00
C THR A 49 0.68 4.05 8.54
N VAL A 50 1.15 5.24 8.17
CA VAL A 50 1.86 5.49 6.90
C VAL A 50 3.22 6.09 7.21
N THR A 51 4.18 5.78 6.35
CA THR A 51 5.49 6.43 6.35
C THR A 51 5.59 7.26 5.08
N ASN A 52 5.83 8.56 5.22
CA ASN A 52 5.94 9.47 4.08
C ASN A 52 7.33 9.39 3.42
N THR A 53 7.51 10.11 2.32
CA THR A 53 8.79 10.15 1.57
C THR A 53 9.94 10.74 2.38
N SER A 54 9.66 11.60 3.36
CA SER A 54 10.65 12.13 4.31
C SER A 54 11.06 11.11 5.38
N GLY A 55 10.47 9.91 5.37
CA GLY A 55 10.73 8.86 6.34
C GLY A 55 10.05 9.09 7.68
N GLU A 56 8.97 9.88 7.73
CA GLU A 56 8.21 10.15 8.95
C GLU A 56 6.97 9.27 9.01
N ILE A 57 6.78 8.61 10.15
CA ILE A 57 5.61 7.78 10.46
C ILE A 57 4.49 8.70 10.95
N GLN A 58 3.27 8.47 10.47
CA GLN A 58 2.06 9.18 10.86
C GLN A 58 0.94 8.16 11.15
N LEU A 59 0.07 8.47 12.12
CA LEU A 59 -1.11 7.66 12.37
C LEU A 59 -2.23 8.01 11.40
N LEU A 60 -2.83 6.98 10.81
CA LEU A 60 -4.13 7.08 10.16
C LEU A 60 -5.19 6.80 11.20
N ARG A 61 -6.16 7.71 11.24
CA ARG A 61 -7.38 7.59 12.04
C ARG A 61 -8.53 7.46 11.06
N LYS A 62 -9.40 6.50 11.30
CA LYS A 62 -10.63 6.34 10.55
C LYS A 62 -11.47 7.62 10.64
N GLY A 63 -11.74 8.23 9.49
CA GLY A 63 -12.51 9.47 9.38
C GLY A 63 -14.01 9.23 9.23
N ALA A 64 -14.41 8.11 8.61
CA ALA A 64 -15.81 7.76 8.42
C ALA A 64 -16.03 6.24 8.51
N GLU A 65 -17.19 5.86 9.05
CA GLU A 65 -17.74 4.51 8.89
C GLU A 65 -18.41 4.43 7.52
N VAL A 66 -17.90 3.55 6.66
CA VAL A 66 -18.49 3.29 5.34
C VAL A 66 -19.03 1.86 5.29
N MET A 67 -20.18 1.71 4.65
CA MET A 67 -20.72 0.39 4.34
C MET A 67 -20.03 -0.14 3.08
N GLY A 68 -19.53 -1.37 3.12
CA GLY A 68 -18.96 -2.04 1.96
C GLY A 68 -17.66 -2.78 2.28
N PRO A 69 -16.49 -2.24 1.90
CA PRO A 69 -15.23 -2.96 1.99
C PRO A 69 -14.76 -3.16 3.43
N ARG A 70 -13.97 -4.21 3.66
CA ARG A 70 -13.24 -4.39 4.91
C ARG A 70 -11.86 -3.73 4.79
N THR A 71 -11.28 -3.38 5.94
CA THR A 71 -9.89 -2.92 6.01
C THR A 71 -8.95 -4.04 5.55
N ASP A 72 -7.77 -3.69 5.01
CA ASP A 72 -6.78 -4.69 4.58
C ASP A 72 -6.37 -5.59 5.75
N PHE A 73 -6.25 -5.00 6.95
CA PHE A 73 -5.98 -5.72 8.19
C PHE A 73 -7.04 -6.80 8.47
N ASP A 74 -8.32 -6.42 8.45
CA ASP A 74 -9.41 -7.37 8.70
C ASP A 74 -9.51 -8.44 7.62
N LEU A 75 -9.33 -8.07 6.35
CA LEU A 75 -9.35 -9.00 5.23
C LEU A 75 -8.24 -10.05 5.39
N LEU A 76 -6.99 -9.61 5.60
CA LEU A 76 -5.86 -10.51 5.78
C LEU A 76 -6.06 -11.38 7.03
N ARG A 77 -6.60 -10.83 8.12
CA ARG A 77 -6.89 -11.59 9.35
C ARG A 77 -7.89 -12.69 9.08
N ILE A 78 -9.01 -12.37 8.42
CA ILE A 78 -10.03 -13.35 8.03
C ILE A 78 -9.41 -14.41 7.14
N LEU A 79 -8.66 -14.02 6.10
CA LEU A 79 -8.01 -14.95 5.19
C LEU A 79 -7.07 -15.90 5.93
N SER A 80 -6.24 -15.40 6.84
CA SER A 80 -5.31 -16.24 7.63
C SER A 80 -6.03 -17.29 8.46
N HIS A 81 -7.16 -16.94 9.08
CA HIS A 81 -7.98 -17.88 9.84
C HIS A 81 -8.68 -18.91 8.95
N GLN A 82 -9.11 -18.54 7.75
CA GLN A 82 -9.69 -19.51 6.83
C GLN A 82 -8.63 -20.49 6.31
N LEU A 83 -7.43 -20.00 5.98
CA LEU A 83 -6.33 -20.83 5.53
C LEU A 83 -5.87 -21.82 6.62
N GLU A 84 -5.79 -21.38 7.88
CA GLU A 84 -5.48 -22.27 9.01
C GLU A 84 -6.51 -23.40 9.17
N LYS A 85 -7.81 -23.12 8.99
CA LYS A 85 -8.86 -24.16 9.03
C LYS A 85 -8.71 -25.21 7.92
N LEU A 86 -8.11 -24.83 6.80
CA LEU A 86 -7.80 -25.72 5.70
C LEU A 86 -6.43 -26.43 5.87
N GLY A 87 -5.74 -26.19 7.00
CA GLY A 87 -4.40 -26.72 7.26
C GLY A 87 -3.28 -26.02 6.48
N LEU A 88 -3.57 -24.86 5.88
CA LEU A 88 -2.64 -24.10 5.04
C LEU A 88 -2.04 -22.93 5.83
N GLY A 89 -1.04 -23.24 6.67
CA GLY A 89 -0.33 -22.25 7.47
C GLY A 89 -0.97 -21.99 8.83
N LYS A 90 -0.65 -20.84 9.43
CA LYS A 90 -1.05 -20.47 10.80
C LYS A 90 -1.72 -19.10 10.78
N ALA A 91 -2.83 -18.96 11.50
CA ALA A 91 -3.51 -17.69 11.60
C ALA A 91 -2.70 -16.70 12.44
N PHE A 92 -2.74 -15.43 12.06
CA PHE A 92 -2.18 -14.38 12.91
C PHE A 92 -3.25 -13.85 13.86
N HIS A 93 -2.92 -13.75 15.15
CA HIS A 93 -3.85 -13.43 16.22
C HIS A 93 -3.82 -11.96 16.66
N TYR A 94 -3.46 -11.06 15.75
CA TYR A 94 -3.54 -9.63 15.99
C TYR A 94 -5.00 -9.17 16.02
N LYS A 95 -5.33 -8.33 17.00
CA LYS A 95 -6.69 -7.80 17.18
C LYS A 95 -6.86 -6.39 16.60
N THR A 96 -5.76 -5.65 16.45
CA THR A 96 -5.78 -4.26 16.00
C THR A 96 -4.60 -3.97 15.09
N PRO A 97 -4.71 -2.97 14.18
CA PRO A 97 -3.57 -2.47 13.41
C PRO A 97 -2.41 -1.99 14.30
N ALA A 98 -2.71 -1.43 15.48
CA ALA A 98 -1.69 -1.03 16.46
C ALA A 98 -0.86 -2.21 16.97
N ALA A 99 -1.46 -3.39 17.16
CA ALA A 99 -0.71 -4.58 17.57
C ALA A 99 0.25 -5.07 16.47
N VAL A 100 -0.14 -4.96 15.19
CA VAL A 100 0.73 -5.23 14.04
C VAL A 100 1.85 -4.20 13.97
N PHE A 101 1.54 -2.92 14.22
CA PHE A 101 2.57 -1.89 14.26
C PHE A 101 3.61 -2.16 15.35
N GLU A 102 3.22 -2.63 16.53
CA GLU A 102 4.17 -3.04 17.57
C GLU A 102 5.05 -4.23 17.17
N GLU A 103 4.55 -5.16 16.34
CA GLU A 103 5.39 -6.19 15.71
C GLU A 103 6.39 -5.57 14.72
N ILE A 104 5.93 -4.67 13.83
CA ILE A 104 6.80 -3.97 12.88
C ILE A 104 7.92 -3.23 13.61
N ARG A 105 7.63 -2.56 14.72
CA ARG A 105 8.64 -1.86 15.54
C ARG A 105 9.70 -2.80 16.13
N LYS A 106 9.33 -4.04 16.44
CA LYS A 106 10.26 -5.07 16.92
C LYS A 106 11.09 -5.67 15.78
N ALA A 107 10.48 -5.87 14.62
CA ALA A 107 11.12 -6.49 13.46
C ALA A 107 12.01 -5.52 12.67
N ALA A 108 11.63 -4.24 12.61
CA ALA A 108 12.33 -3.19 11.87
C ALA A 108 12.81 -2.09 12.84
N PRO A 109 14.09 -2.10 13.25
CA PRO A 109 14.62 -1.12 14.21
C PRO A 109 14.40 0.35 13.84
N ALA A 110 14.30 0.66 12.53
CA ALA A 110 14.01 2.00 12.03
C ALA A 110 12.64 2.54 12.48
N TYR A 111 11.70 1.65 12.79
CA TYR A 111 10.34 1.97 13.26
C TYR A 111 10.28 2.16 14.78
N ASN A 112 11.39 2.03 15.51
CA ASN A 112 11.41 2.27 16.96
C ASN A 112 11.35 3.78 17.30
N VAL A 113 10.17 4.37 17.08
CA VAL A 113 9.86 5.79 17.28
C VAL A 113 9.08 6.05 18.57
N GLN A 114 8.89 7.33 18.93
CA GLN A 114 8.15 7.70 20.13
C GLN A 114 6.64 7.67 19.87
N LEU A 115 5.92 6.76 20.53
CA LEU A 115 4.47 6.66 20.35
C LEU A 115 3.71 7.92 20.81
N ALA A 116 4.23 8.64 21.80
CA ALA A 116 3.55 9.82 22.34
C ALA A 116 3.31 10.88 21.26
N GLY A 117 4.31 11.17 20.42
CA GLY A 117 4.16 12.14 19.33
C GLY A 117 3.20 11.66 18.24
N LEU A 118 3.21 10.37 17.91
CA LEU A 118 2.22 9.78 17.01
C LEU A 118 0.79 9.96 17.53
N LEU A 119 0.54 9.65 18.80
CA LEU A 119 -0.79 9.68 19.41
C LEU A 119 -1.39 11.09 19.47
N THR A 120 -0.55 12.13 19.58
CA THR A 120 -0.96 13.53 19.57
C THR A 120 -1.13 14.10 18.15
N GLY A 121 -0.95 13.28 17.11
CA GLY A 121 -1.09 13.68 15.70
C GLY A 121 0.20 14.22 15.06
N GLY A 122 1.33 14.08 15.74
CA GLY A 122 2.66 14.39 15.19
C GLY A 122 3.14 13.34 14.18
N ALA A 123 4.23 13.68 13.51
CA ALA A 123 4.95 12.79 12.61
C ALA A 123 6.30 12.43 13.25
N GLU A 124 6.64 11.14 13.29
CA GLU A 124 7.87 10.65 13.92
C GLU A 124 8.86 10.14 12.88
N ALA A 125 10.04 10.75 12.83
CA ALA A 125 11.09 10.33 11.92
C ALA A 125 11.60 8.91 12.23
N THR A 126 11.61 8.05 11.21
CA THR A 126 12.28 6.76 11.27
C THR A 126 13.78 6.92 11.46
N ARG A 127 14.40 5.96 12.14
CA ARG A 127 15.85 5.93 12.33
C ARG A 127 16.50 5.04 11.28
N VAL A 128 16.90 5.63 10.16
CA VAL A 128 17.66 4.90 9.13
C VAL A 128 19.11 4.74 9.60
N GLN A 129 19.57 3.50 9.68
CA GLN A 129 21.00 3.22 9.86
C GLN A 129 21.65 3.18 8.48
N PHE A 130 22.43 4.20 8.15
CA PHE A 130 23.27 4.17 6.95
C PHE A 130 24.50 3.32 7.21
N ALA A 131 24.91 2.52 6.22
CA ALA A 131 26.25 1.97 6.21
C ALA A 131 27.25 3.14 6.21
N LYS A 132 28.20 3.15 7.15
CA LYS A 132 29.18 4.23 7.36
C LYS A 132 29.99 4.61 6.10
N ASN A 133 29.94 3.78 5.06
CA ASN A 133 30.84 3.85 3.91
C ASN A 133 30.17 4.40 2.64
N GLY A 134 28.92 4.88 2.71
CA GLY A 134 28.23 5.65 1.66
C GLY A 134 27.96 4.92 0.32
N HIS A 135 28.53 3.74 0.11
CA HIS A 135 28.26 2.93 -1.06
C HIS A 135 26.95 2.19 -0.87
N ALA A 136 26.03 2.37 -1.82
CA ALA A 136 24.88 1.50 -1.92
C ALA A 136 25.39 0.04 -2.07
N PRO A 137 24.78 -0.93 -1.38
CA PRO A 137 25.21 -2.33 -1.46
C PRO A 137 25.01 -2.95 -2.85
N TYR A 138 24.38 -2.21 -3.76
CA TYR A 138 24.17 -2.57 -5.16
C TYR A 138 24.22 -1.30 -6.01
N ASP A 139 24.81 -1.40 -7.20
CA ASP A 139 24.64 -0.38 -8.23
C ASP A 139 23.24 -0.50 -8.85
N VAL A 140 22.54 0.62 -8.97
CA VAL A 140 21.26 0.66 -9.69
C VAL A 140 21.56 0.67 -11.18
N ALA A 141 21.15 -0.38 -11.89
CA ALA A 141 21.32 -0.45 -13.34
C ALA A 141 20.70 0.77 -14.04
N ALA A 142 21.43 1.32 -15.02
CA ALA A 142 20.94 2.42 -15.85
C ALA A 142 19.62 2.00 -16.54
N GLY A 143 18.60 2.87 -16.48
CA GLY A 143 17.27 2.61 -17.07
C GLY A 143 16.24 1.98 -16.13
N LEU A 144 16.58 1.72 -14.86
CA LEU A 144 15.62 1.30 -13.83
C LEU A 144 14.76 2.46 -13.32
N ILE A 145 15.31 3.69 -13.32
CA ILE A 145 14.56 4.91 -13.03
C ILE A 145 13.83 5.33 -14.31
N ARG A 146 12.50 5.43 -14.21
CA ARG A 146 11.61 5.77 -15.33
C ARG A 146 10.62 6.83 -14.90
N SER A 147 10.19 7.67 -15.86
CA SER A 147 9.05 8.55 -15.63
C SER A 147 7.82 7.71 -15.30
N ALA A 148 7.04 8.12 -14.30
CA ALA A 148 5.77 7.50 -13.97
C ALA A 148 4.71 7.73 -15.06
N GLN A 149 4.94 8.70 -15.96
CA GLN A 149 4.03 9.09 -17.04
C GLN A 149 2.61 9.39 -16.52
N ASP A 150 2.55 10.02 -15.35
CA ASP A 150 1.34 10.58 -14.75
C ASP A 150 1.51 12.08 -14.50
N THR A 151 0.40 12.73 -14.17
CA THR A 151 0.32 14.14 -13.80
C THR A 151 -0.09 14.27 -12.35
N LEU A 152 -0.04 15.49 -11.81
CA LEU A 152 -0.56 15.79 -10.48
C LEU A 152 -2.00 15.28 -10.26
N PHE A 153 -2.83 15.29 -11.32
CA PHE A 153 -4.25 14.91 -11.24
C PHE A 153 -4.51 13.44 -11.53
N THR A 154 -3.59 12.77 -12.22
CA THR A 154 -3.72 11.37 -12.63
C THR A 154 -2.86 10.41 -11.81
N SER A 155 -2.06 10.93 -10.88
CA SER A 155 -1.24 10.12 -9.99
C SER A 155 -2.06 9.40 -8.94
N GLY A 156 -1.78 8.11 -8.76
CA GLY A 156 -2.52 7.22 -7.88
C GLY A 156 -3.93 6.91 -8.38
N THR A 157 -4.63 5.99 -7.69
CA THR A 157 -5.94 5.52 -8.13
C THR A 157 -7.06 6.50 -7.76
N LEU A 158 -6.98 7.18 -6.61
CA LEU A 158 -8.01 8.14 -6.20
C LEU A 158 -8.12 9.33 -7.15
N GLY A 159 -6.99 9.91 -7.61
CA GLY A 159 -7.00 11.01 -8.57
C GLY A 159 -7.57 10.56 -9.92
N ARG A 160 -7.04 9.45 -10.44
CA ARG A 160 -7.46 8.86 -11.72
C ARG A 160 -8.95 8.50 -11.79
N PHE A 161 -9.56 8.03 -10.71
CA PHE A 161 -10.99 7.65 -10.72
C PHE A 161 -11.91 8.75 -10.17
N CYS A 162 -11.39 9.95 -9.89
CA CYS A 162 -12.18 11.07 -9.40
C CYS A 162 -12.72 11.91 -10.55
N MET A 163 -14.04 11.82 -10.79
CA MET A 163 -14.72 12.60 -11.84
C MET A 163 -14.48 14.11 -11.73
N MET A 164 -14.35 14.63 -10.50
CA MET A 164 -14.08 16.05 -10.28
C MET A 164 -12.66 16.42 -10.74
N MET A 165 -11.67 15.59 -10.42
CA MET A 165 -10.29 15.83 -10.84
C MET A 165 -10.14 15.66 -12.36
N GLU A 166 -10.82 14.67 -12.95
CA GLU A 166 -10.86 14.48 -14.41
C GLU A 166 -11.58 15.62 -15.15
N SER A 167 -12.47 16.37 -14.47
CA SER A 167 -13.15 17.53 -15.07
C SER A 167 -12.30 18.79 -15.20
N LEU A 168 -11.12 18.81 -14.58
CA LEU A 168 -10.23 19.97 -14.62
C LEU A 168 -9.49 20.03 -15.97
N PRO A 169 -9.31 21.22 -16.58
CA PRO A 169 -8.56 21.36 -17.84
C PRO A 169 -7.15 20.75 -17.79
N GLU A 170 -6.51 20.81 -16.62
CA GLU A 170 -5.18 20.28 -16.39
C GLU A 170 -5.13 18.74 -16.37
N ALA A 171 -6.27 18.06 -16.26
CA ALA A 171 -6.33 16.59 -16.37
C ALA A 171 -6.10 16.10 -17.81
N GLU A 172 -6.42 16.93 -18.82
CA GLU A 172 -6.17 16.62 -20.23
C GLU A 172 -4.71 16.83 -20.64
N ALA A 173 -3.90 17.48 -19.79
CA ALA A 173 -2.49 17.69 -20.05
C ALA A 173 -1.78 16.32 -20.09
N LYS A 174 -1.29 15.94 -21.27
CA LYS A 174 -0.47 14.74 -21.41
C LYS A 174 0.91 14.96 -20.79
N PRO A 175 1.46 13.98 -20.06
CA PRO A 175 2.82 14.02 -19.54
C PRO A 175 3.89 13.99 -20.65
#